data_AF-A0A135RU84-F1
#
_entry.id   AF-A0A135RU84-F1
#
_cell.length_a   1.000
_cell.length_b   1.000
_cell.length_c   1.000
_cell.angle_alpha   90.00
_cell.angle_beta   90.00
_cell.angle_gamma   90.00
#
_symmetry.space_group_name_H-M   'P 1'
#
loop_
_entity.id
_entity.type
_entity.pdbx_description
1 polymer ?
#
loop_
_entity_poly.entity_id
_entity_poly.type
_entity_poly.pdbx_seq_one_letter_code
_entity_poly.pdbx_strand_id
1 'polypeptide(L)'
;MSTIASPREPPALTRRVSAQPHTPTSSTRPSLDTPRSLTSSPNPGSSATFGNGTGPGGAAPAPSKRANRAALREYYNLKKAAAAGGNGTPPSLEITEDHERHAEHSEVPPSELDSPSFDAEAYVRKALAENTLDDLLRVYTRVLGEIRALDAEKKALVYDNYSKLISATETIRKLKGTLGDVSKQMRANMDPLNPMASTLDPAIAGIYAQASSIREALRKTVAPPAPKEREDEAAAAMRRRTRGLAREVLGTPEKLRRLVREGKVEEAKRVWEMPRRLLEVWKEKGVGGKDVAECLEEGDAALRVGGSGESSVRTSKDSVRS
;
A
#
# COMPACT_ATOMS: atom_id res chain seq x y z
N MET A 1 43.41 -32.51 -45.50
CA MET A 1 44.69 -32.11 -46.10
C MET A 1 44.86 -30.63 -45.84
N SER A 2 45.97 -30.27 -45.20
CA SER A 2 46.33 -28.97 -44.62
C SER A 2 47.08 -28.07 -45.62
N THR A 3 46.99 -26.75 -45.46
CA THR A 3 48.06 -25.73 -45.69
C THR A 3 47.61 -24.39 -45.01
N ILE A 4 48.23 -23.91 -43.91
CA ILE A 4 49.46 -23.07 -43.80
C ILE A 4 49.22 -21.63 -44.33
N ALA A 5 49.53 -20.49 -43.69
CA ALA A 5 50.05 -20.07 -42.38
C ALA A 5 49.95 -18.51 -42.24
N SER A 6 49.94 -18.01 -41.00
CA SER A 6 50.08 -16.62 -40.48
C SER A 6 51.33 -15.82 -40.95
N PRO A 7 51.70 -14.61 -40.41
CA PRO A 7 50.95 -13.44 -39.87
C PRO A 7 51.51 -12.08 -40.41
N ARG A 8 50.89 -10.93 -40.09
CA ARG A 8 51.63 -9.65 -40.07
C ARG A 8 51.05 -8.62 -39.11
N GLU A 9 51.76 -8.35 -38.01
CA GLU A 9 51.66 -7.12 -37.21
C GLU A 9 52.69 -6.05 -37.69
N PRO A 10 52.93 -4.92 -36.98
CA PRO A 10 52.38 -3.59 -37.24
C PRO A 10 53.48 -2.58 -37.65
N PRO A 11 53.17 -1.27 -37.72
CA PRO A 11 54.13 -0.33 -37.14
C PRO A 11 53.51 0.66 -36.16
N ALA A 12 54.13 0.72 -34.99
CA ALA A 12 54.01 1.79 -34.02
C ALA A 12 54.89 2.98 -34.43
N LEU A 13 54.39 4.21 -34.35
CA LEU A 13 55.18 5.41 -33.98
C LEU A 13 54.27 6.50 -33.37
N THR A 14 54.28 6.53 -32.04
CA THR A 14 54.45 7.72 -31.17
C THR A 14 53.77 9.06 -31.54
N ARG A 15 52.76 9.45 -30.75
CA ARG A 15 52.61 10.85 -30.32
C ARG A 15 51.93 10.94 -28.95
N ARG A 16 52.73 11.19 -27.91
CA ARG A 16 52.28 11.69 -26.60
C ARG A 16 51.73 13.10 -26.79
N VAL A 17 50.52 13.38 -26.30
CA VAL A 17 50.07 14.73 -26.00
C VAL A 17 49.74 14.78 -24.52
N SER A 18 50.53 15.58 -23.82
CA SER A 18 50.45 15.87 -22.39
C SER A 18 49.17 16.66 -22.08
N ALA A 19 48.48 16.27 -21.02
CA ALA A 19 47.38 17.02 -20.45
C ALA A 19 47.94 18.05 -19.45
N GLN A 20 47.74 19.34 -19.74
CA GLN A 20 47.98 20.44 -18.80
C GLN A 20 46.86 21.48 -18.96
N PRO A 21 46.00 21.69 -17.95
CA PRO A 21 45.14 22.85 -17.88
C PRO A 21 45.87 24.03 -17.22
N HIS A 22 45.93 25.15 -17.92
CA HIS A 22 46.47 26.41 -17.44
C HIS A 22 45.37 27.14 -16.65
N THR A 23 45.58 27.30 -15.34
CA THR A 23 44.82 28.24 -14.50
C THR A 23 45.78 29.34 -14.03
N PRO A 24 45.53 30.64 -14.30
CA PRO A 24 46.30 31.71 -13.69
C PRO A 24 45.84 31.93 -12.24
N THR A 25 46.72 31.57 -11.32
CA THR A 25 46.67 31.94 -9.89
C THR A 25 47.18 33.37 -9.72
N SER A 26 46.34 34.30 -9.25
CA SER A 26 46.79 35.50 -8.52
C SER A 26 45.59 36.25 -7.94
N SER A 27 45.41 36.19 -6.62
CA SER A 27 44.94 37.34 -5.85
C SER A 27 45.20 37.10 -4.36
N THR A 28 46.23 37.77 -3.87
CA THR A 28 46.53 37.99 -2.47
C THR A 28 45.45 38.91 -1.89
N ARG A 29 44.49 38.36 -1.14
CA ARG A 29 43.63 39.16 -0.25
C ARG A 29 43.64 38.58 1.16
N PRO A 30 44.05 39.35 2.18
CA PRO A 30 43.98 38.94 3.58
C PRO A 30 42.53 38.76 4.02
N SER A 31 42.23 37.63 4.66
CA SER A 31 40.95 37.35 5.31
C SER A 31 40.78 38.24 6.54
N LEU A 32 39.82 39.16 6.49
CA LEU A 32 39.33 39.87 7.68
C LEU A 32 38.08 39.13 8.17
N ASP A 33 38.25 38.29 9.18
CA ASP A 33 37.17 37.61 9.88
C ASP A 33 36.43 38.64 10.75
N THR A 34 35.13 38.79 10.54
CA THR A 34 34.25 39.60 11.41
C THR A 34 32.97 38.82 11.67
N PRO A 35 32.69 38.38 12.92
CA PRO A 35 31.55 37.49 13.20
C PRO A 35 30.34 38.27 13.73
N ARG A 36 29.27 38.38 12.94
CA ARG A 36 27.89 38.75 13.35
C ARG A 36 26.94 38.27 12.22
N SER A 37 25.82 37.58 12.41
CA SER A 37 24.92 37.45 13.56
C SER A 37 24.20 36.11 13.52
N LEU A 38 23.89 35.64 14.73
CA LEU A 38 22.94 34.60 15.06
C LEU A 38 21.55 35.01 14.55
N THR A 39 21.06 34.34 13.51
CA THR A 39 19.62 34.22 13.27
C THR A 39 19.29 32.75 13.03
N SER A 40 18.32 32.31 13.81
CA SER A 40 18.00 30.93 14.16
C SER A 40 17.54 30.13 12.94
N SER A 41 18.22 29.02 12.64
CA SER A 41 17.76 27.99 11.70
C SER A 41 17.74 26.65 12.43
N PRO A 42 16.56 26.01 12.66
CA PRO A 42 16.48 24.78 13.42
C PRO A 42 16.74 23.59 12.49
N ASN A 43 17.96 23.06 12.52
CA ASN A 43 18.30 21.78 11.88
C ASN A 43 18.32 20.65 12.92
N PRO A 44 17.35 19.72 12.98
CA PRO A 44 17.45 18.55 13.84
C PRO A 44 17.91 17.34 13.04
N GLY A 45 19.15 16.90 13.29
CA GLY A 45 19.53 15.51 13.10
C GLY A 45 20.84 15.30 12.37
N SER A 46 21.94 15.21 13.12
CA SER A 46 23.14 14.40 12.81
C SER A 46 24.11 14.46 13.99
N SER A 47 24.09 13.45 14.86
CA SER A 47 25.29 12.99 15.62
C SER A 47 24.92 11.82 16.53
N ALA A 48 25.35 10.62 16.14
CA ALA A 48 25.90 9.65 17.08
C ALA A 48 27.43 9.91 17.03
N THR A 49 28.24 9.82 18.09
CA THR A 49 28.41 8.64 18.96
C THR A 49 29.36 8.91 20.16
N PHE A 50 29.19 8.12 21.23
CA PHE A 50 30.11 7.69 22.32
C PHE A 50 30.69 8.67 23.38
N GLY A 51 30.44 8.35 24.67
CA GLY A 51 31.24 8.80 25.82
C GLY A 51 30.47 8.87 27.16
N ASN A 52 30.75 7.96 28.09
CA ASN A 52 30.11 7.75 29.39
C ASN A 52 30.45 8.84 30.44
N GLY A 53 29.47 9.34 31.21
CA GLY A 53 29.70 10.24 32.36
C GLY A 53 28.42 10.78 33.02
N THR A 54 28.29 10.56 34.32
CA THR A 54 27.17 10.75 35.26
C THR A 54 26.72 12.21 35.54
N GLY A 55 25.40 12.47 35.63
CA GLY A 55 24.81 13.65 36.32
C GLY A 55 23.46 14.13 35.77
N PRO A 56 22.49 14.64 36.58
CA PRO A 56 21.05 14.50 36.32
C PRO A 56 20.34 15.75 35.77
N GLY A 57 19.26 15.51 35.02
CA GLY A 57 18.12 16.44 34.91
C GLY A 57 18.03 17.29 33.64
N GLY A 58 17.09 16.95 32.75
CA GLY A 58 16.64 17.83 31.67
C GLY A 58 16.28 17.11 30.38
N ALA A 59 15.15 16.39 30.35
CA ALA A 59 14.64 15.81 29.12
C ALA A 59 14.01 16.89 28.23
N ALA A 60 14.69 17.28 27.16
CA ALA A 60 14.10 18.06 26.06
C ALA A 60 13.38 17.10 25.09
N PRO A 61 12.10 17.33 24.73
CA PRO A 61 11.34 16.41 23.91
C PRO A 61 11.76 16.51 22.43
N ALA A 62 12.05 15.36 21.82
CA ALA A 62 12.29 15.25 20.39
C ALA A 62 11.07 15.78 19.58
N PRO A 63 11.27 16.48 18.44
CA PRO A 63 10.17 17.00 17.66
C PRO A 63 9.32 15.85 17.13
N SER A 64 8.07 15.77 17.61
CA SER A 64 7.14 14.72 17.22
C SER A 64 6.91 14.73 15.70
N LYS A 65 6.68 13.56 15.10
CA LYS A 65 6.28 13.40 13.68
C LYS A 65 5.11 14.31 13.27
N ARG A 66 4.30 14.74 14.25
CA ARG A 66 3.18 15.67 14.09
C ARG A 66 3.61 17.11 13.80
N ALA A 67 4.72 17.58 14.37
CA ALA A 67 5.27 18.91 14.12
C ALA A 67 5.89 19.01 12.72
N ASN A 68 6.63 17.98 12.29
CA ASN A 68 7.19 17.92 10.94
C ASN A 68 6.07 17.85 9.87
N ARG A 69 5.01 17.07 10.15
CA ARG A 69 3.80 17.04 9.30
C ARG A 69 3.04 18.38 9.29
N ALA A 70 3.13 19.19 10.36
CA ALA A 70 2.52 20.52 10.39
C ALA A 70 3.33 21.52 9.56
N ALA A 71 4.66 21.54 9.72
CA ALA A 71 5.56 22.38 8.93
C ALA A 71 5.46 22.09 7.42
N LEU A 72 5.36 20.82 7.04
CA LEU A 72 5.14 20.44 5.63
C LEU A 72 3.78 20.95 5.10
N ARG A 73 2.74 20.97 5.93
CA ARG A 73 1.43 21.50 5.50
C ARG A 73 1.41 23.01 5.34
N GLU A 74 2.19 23.73 6.14
CA GLU A 74 2.38 25.18 6.00
C GLU A 74 3.24 25.51 4.79
N TYR A 75 4.36 24.80 4.59
CA TYR A 75 5.26 25.02 3.45
C TYR A 75 4.55 24.85 2.09
N TYR A 76 3.65 23.88 1.99
CA TYR A 76 2.86 23.63 0.78
C TYR A 76 1.45 24.25 0.82
N ASN A 77 1.14 25.11 1.80
CA ASN A 77 -0.16 25.77 1.96
C ASN A 77 -1.40 24.84 1.93
N LEU A 78 -1.26 23.56 2.29
CA LEU A 78 -2.35 22.55 2.19
C LEU A 78 -3.60 22.94 2.99
N LYS A 79 -3.45 23.72 4.07
CA LYS A 79 -4.59 24.17 4.88
C LYS A 79 -5.37 25.30 4.22
N LYS A 80 -4.75 26.12 3.37
CA LYS A 80 -5.44 27.16 2.58
C LYS A 80 -6.30 26.54 1.49
N ALA A 81 -5.83 25.44 0.88
CA ALA A 81 -6.62 24.64 -0.07
C ALA A 81 -7.82 23.94 0.60
N ALA A 82 -7.68 23.46 1.84
CA ALA A 82 -8.76 22.81 2.57
C ALA A 82 -9.85 23.77 3.08
N ALA A 83 -9.51 25.04 3.34
CA ALA A 83 -10.47 26.06 3.75
C ALA A 83 -11.28 26.65 2.58
N ALA A 84 -10.83 26.43 1.33
CA ALA A 84 -11.48 26.90 0.11
C ALA A 84 -12.51 25.91 -0.48
N GLY A 85 -13.09 25.03 0.35
CA GLY A 85 -14.33 24.29 0.05
C GLY A 85 -14.44 23.64 -1.34
N GLY A 86 -13.68 22.56 -1.59
CA GLY A 86 -13.83 21.77 -2.80
C GLY A 86 -13.56 20.28 -2.56
N ASN A 87 -14.53 19.43 -2.89
CA ASN A 87 -14.48 17.98 -2.72
C ASN A 87 -13.29 17.32 -3.45
N GLY A 88 -12.46 16.60 -2.68
CA GLY A 88 -12.10 15.21 -2.97
C GLY A 88 -11.35 14.81 -4.24
N THR A 89 -10.61 15.70 -4.91
CA THR A 89 -9.77 15.30 -6.07
C THR A 89 -8.27 15.37 -5.72
N PRO A 90 -7.47 14.31 -5.93
CA PRO A 90 -6.02 14.38 -5.73
C PRO A 90 -5.40 15.29 -6.81
N PRO A 91 -4.44 16.18 -6.47
CA PRO A 91 -3.89 17.10 -7.46
C PRO A 91 -3.01 16.33 -8.45
N SER A 92 -3.45 16.30 -9.70
CA SER A 92 -2.59 16.02 -10.85
C SER A 92 -1.66 17.22 -11.04
N LEU A 93 -0.37 16.96 -11.25
CA LEU A 93 0.60 17.98 -11.66
C LEU A 93 0.27 18.42 -13.09
N GLU A 94 -0.62 19.40 -13.24
CA GLU A 94 -0.81 20.10 -14.51
C GLU A 94 0.38 21.05 -14.73
N ILE A 95 1.38 20.53 -15.45
CA ILE A 95 2.29 21.33 -16.26
C ILE A 95 1.49 21.68 -17.51
N THR A 96 0.57 22.64 -17.41
CA THR A 96 -0.10 23.21 -18.58
C THR A 96 0.11 24.71 -18.56
N GLU A 97 0.78 25.12 -19.62
CA GLU A 97 1.10 26.46 -20.06
C GLU A 97 -0.07 27.43 -19.88
N ASP A 98 0.01 28.31 -18.88
CA ASP A 98 -0.85 29.48 -18.77
C ASP A 98 0.04 30.71 -18.54
N HIS A 99 0.46 31.34 -19.64
CA HIS A 99 1.24 32.59 -19.64
C HIS A 99 0.52 33.77 -18.95
N GLU A 100 -0.76 33.65 -18.62
CA GLU A 100 -1.55 34.71 -17.97
C GLU A 100 -1.59 34.60 -16.43
N ARG A 101 -1.22 33.46 -15.84
CA ARG A 101 -1.21 33.28 -14.37
C ARG A 101 0.13 33.59 -13.69
N HIS A 102 1.07 34.20 -14.40
CA HIS A 102 2.32 34.71 -13.80
C HIS A 102 2.18 36.13 -13.23
N ALA A 103 1.12 36.87 -13.60
CA ALA A 103 0.87 38.21 -13.06
C ALA A 103 0.44 38.20 -11.57
N GLU A 104 -0.10 37.09 -11.06
CA GLU A 104 -0.56 36.99 -9.67
C GLU A 104 0.57 36.79 -8.64
N HIS A 105 1.83 36.70 -9.09
CA HIS A 105 2.99 36.47 -8.24
C HIS A 105 4.06 37.57 -8.32
N SER A 106 3.84 38.62 -9.12
CA SER A 106 4.69 39.81 -9.11
C SER A 106 4.24 40.74 -7.98
N GLU A 107 5.14 41.02 -7.03
CA GLU A 107 4.91 42.03 -5.97
C GLU A 107 4.88 43.47 -6.56
N VAL A 108 5.31 43.62 -7.82
CA VAL A 108 5.33 44.90 -8.55
C VAL A 108 4.06 45.02 -9.41
N PRO A 109 3.27 46.10 -9.25
CA PRO A 109 2.11 46.39 -10.09
C PRO A 109 2.52 46.46 -11.57
N PRO A 110 1.70 45.93 -12.50
CA PRO A 110 1.99 45.99 -13.93
C PRO A 110 2.04 47.45 -14.40
N SER A 111 3.13 47.80 -15.08
CA SER A 111 3.35 49.12 -15.67
C SER A 111 2.72 49.22 -17.06
N GLU A 112 2.41 50.44 -17.51
CA GLU A 112 2.00 50.70 -18.90
C GLU A 112 3.08 50.24 -19.92
N LEU A 113 4.34 50.20 -19.47
CA LEU A 113 5.49 49.70 -20.24
C LEU A 113 5.50 48.17 -20.40
N ASP A 114 4.77 47.45 -19.55
CA ASP A 114 4.70 45.98 -19.55
C ASP A 114 3.56 45.45 -20.45
N SER A 115 2.81 46.35 -21.09
CA SER A 115 1.71 45.98 -21.99
C SER A 115 2.24 45.26 -23.25
N PRO A 116 1.62 44.15 -23.68
CA PRO A 116 2.03 43.44 -24.89
C PRO A 116 1.84 44.26 -26.17
N SER A 117 1.03 45.33 -26.13
CA SER A 117 0.82 46.27 -27.24
C SER A 117 1.57 47.59 -27.05
N PHE A 118 2.66 47.58 -26.28
CA PHE A 118 3.44 48.79 -26.01
C PHE A 118 4.13 49.33 -27.27
N ASP A 119 3.85 50.60 -27.61
CA ASP A 119 4.53 51.34 -28.68
C ASP A 119 5.51 52.35 -28.09
N ALA A 120 6.81 52.04 -28.20
CA ALA A 120 7.89 52.87 -27.69
C ALA A 120 7.93 54.25 -28.36
N GLU A 121 7.64 54.34 -29.66
CA GLU A 121 7.70 55.62 -30.37
C GLU A 121 6.55 56.54 -29.97
N ALA A 122 5.33 56.01 -29.87
CA ALA A 122 4.19 56.78 -29.38
C ALA A 122 4.39 57.23 -27.93
N TYR A 123 4.94 56.37 -27.07
CA TYR A 123 5.25 56.70 -25.68
C TYR A 123 6.28 57.84 -25.59
N VAL A 124 7.38 57.78 -26.36
CA VAL A 124 8.40 58.83 -26.37
C VAL A 124 7.85 60.14 -26.96
N ARG A 125 7.08 60.08 -28.05
CA ARG A 125 6.42 61.28 -28.63
C ARG A 125 5.49 61.95 -27.62
N LYS A 126 4.68 61.17 -26.90
CA LYS A 126 3.79 61.65 -25.84
C LYS A 126 4.60 62.27 -24.69
N ALA A 127 5.65 61.57 -24.23
CA ALA A 127 6.49 62.05 -23.15
C ALA A 127 7.22 63.37 -23.49
N LEU A 128 7.64 63.55 -24.74
CA LEU A 128 8.25 64.80 -25.22
C LEU A 128 7.25 65.95 -25.35
N ALA A 129 5.98 65.66 -25.65
CA ALA A 129 4.94 66.67 -25.81
C ALA A 129 4.36 67.14 -24.46
N GLU A 130 4.29 66.26 -23.47
CA GLU A 130 3.58 66.51 -22.20
C GLU A 130 4.50 66.87 -21.03
N ASN A 131 5.78 66.47 -21.05
CA ASN A 131 6.69 66.64 -19.92
C ASN A 131 7.71 67.77 -20.13
N THR A 132 8.20 68.34 -19.03
CA THR A 132 9.33 69.27 -19.07
C THR A 132 10.67 68.53 -19.21
N LEU A 133 11.74 69.25 -19.55
CA LEU A 133 13.09 68.65 -19.66
C LEU A 133 13.57 68.00 -18.35
N ASP A 134 13.24 68.59 -17.18
CA ASP A 134 13.61 68.02 -15.87
C ASP A 134 12.90 66.68 -15.64
N ASP A 135 11.60 66.64 -15.94
CA ASP A 135 10.81 65.41 -15.84
C ASP A 135 11.35 64.33 -16.77
N LEU A 136 11.74 64.70 -18.00
CA LEU A 136 12.31 63.78 -18.96
C LEU A 136 13.65 63.18 -18.49
N LEU A 137 14.50 63.98 -17.85
CA LEU A 137 15.76 63.52 -17.25
C LEU A 137 15.52 62.57 -16.06
N ARG A 138 14.51 62.86 -15.23
CA ARG A 138 14.09 61.96 -14.15
C ARG A 138 13.58 60.63 -14.68
N VAL A 139 12.75 60.66 -15.73
CA VAL A 139 12.27 59.44 -16.39
C VAL A 139 13.43 58.66 -17.00
N TYR A 140 14.36 59.33 -17.68
CA TYR A 140 15.55 58.68 -18.25
C TYR A 140 16.39 57.98 -17.18
N THR A 141 16.70 58.66 -16.08
CA THR A 141 17.50 58.09 -14.99
C THR A 141 16.80 56.93 -14.29
N ARG A 142 15.47 57.03 -14.11
CA ARG A 142 14.63 55.94 -13.60
C ARG A 142 14.68 54.71 -14.51
N VAL A 143 14.38 54.87 -15.80
CA VAL A 143 14.37 53.77 -16.77
C VAL A 143 15.76 53.14 -16.90
N LEU A 144 16.82 53.95 -16.89
CA LEU A 144 18.19 53.44 -16.89
C LEU A 144 18.52 52.61 -15.64
N GLY A 145 17.99 53.02 -14.48
CA GLY A 145 18.08 52.27 -13.24
C GLY A 145 17.33 50.94 -13.32
N GLU A 146 16.09 50.96 -13.80
CA GLU A 146 15.24 49.78 -14.00
C GLU A 146 15.88 48.78 -14.97
N ILE A 147 16.43 49.23 -16.11
CA ILE A 147 17.16 48.36 -17.06
C ILE A 147 18.32 47.64 -16.38
N ARG A 148 19.11 48.35 -15.56
CA ARG A 148 20.25 47.75 -14.84
C ARG A 148 19.79 46.78 -13.76
N ALA A 149 18.71 47.11 -13.06
CA ALA A 149 18.12 46.23 -12.05
C ALA A 149 17.59 44.94 -12.69
N LEU A 150 16.86 45.04 -13.80
CA LEU A 150 16.34 43.88 -14.54
C LEU A 150 17.47 43.01 -15.12
N ASP A 151 18.56 43.61 -15.62
CA ASP A 151 19.71 42.81 -16.07
C ASP A 151 20.41 42.09 -14.91
N ALA A 152 20.52 42.74 -13.74
CA ALA A 152 21.05 42.11 -12.53
C ALA A 152 20.14 40.97 -12.03
N GLU A 153 18.83 41.18 -12.02
CA GLU A 153 17.84 40.17 -11.66
C GLU A 153 17.86 38.98 -12.63
N LYS A 154 17.87 39.24 -13.94
CA LYS A 154 18.02 38.21 -14.97
C LYS A 154 19.25 37.36 -14.72
N LYS A 155 20.40 37.99 -14.45
CA LYS A 155 21.64 37.27 -14.12
C LYS A 155 21.47 36.45 -12.84
N ALA A 156 20.91 37.02 -11.78
CA ALA A 156 20.67 36.33 -10.53
C ALA A 156 19.78 35.09 -10.71
N LEU A 157 18.69 35.19 -11.47
CA LEU A 157 17.80 34.07 -11.81
C LEU A 157 18.53 32.97 -12.57
N VAL A 158 19.36 33.34 -13.55
CA VAL A 158 20.16 32.38 -14.31
C VAL A 158 21.16 31.66 -13.41
N TYR A 159 21.87 32.37 -12.54
CA TYR A 159 22.80 31.77 -11.59
C TYR A 159 22.11 30.86 -10.58
N ASP A 160 20.96 31.27 -10.06
CA ASP A 160 20.17 30.46 -9.14
C ASP A 160 19.66 29.19 -9.84
N ASN A 161 19.14 29.31 -11.07
CA ASN A 161 18.68 28.16 -11.84
C ASN A 161 19.82 27.16 -12.15
N TYR A 162 20.97 27.66 -12.63
CA TYR A 162 22.12 26.78 -12.87
C TYR A 162 22.67 26.18 -11.58
N SER A 163 22.74 26.94 -10.49
CA SER A 163 23.16 26.43 -9.17
C SER A 163 22.24 25.32 -8.67
N LYS A 164 20.93 25.49 -8.84
CA LYS A 164 19.91 24.48 -8.52
C LYS A 164 20.05 23.23 -9.38
N LEU A 165 20.23 23.38 -10.69
CA LEU A 165 20.44 22.25 -11.61
C LEU A 165 21.72 21.48 -11.26
N ILE A 166 22.83 22.19 -11.02
CA ILE A 166 24.10 21.58 -10.63
C ILE A 166 23.91 20.81 -9.32
N SER A 167 23.30 21.43 -8.32
CA SER A 167 23.03 20.80 -7.02
C SER A 167 22.11 19.57 -7.14
N ALA A 168 21.09 19.62 -8.00
CA ALA A 168 20.22 18.49 -8.29
C ALA A 168 20.99 17.34 -8.97
N THR A 169 21.83 17.64 -9.95
CA THR A 169 22.65 16.60 -10.62
C THR A 169 23.68 15.97 -9.67
N GLU A 170 24.27 16.75 -8.75
CA GLU A 170 25.16 16.22 -7.71
C GLU A 170 24.40 15.33 -6.72
N THR A 171 23.19 15.71 -6.34
CA THR A 171 22.32 14.89 -5.49
C THR A 171 21.98 13.56 -6.18
N ILE A 172 21.66 13.58 -7.48
CA ILE A 172 21.42 12.37 -8.27
C ILE A 172 22.68 11.49 -8.34
N ARG A 173 23.86 12.09 -8.55
CA ARG A 173 25.14 11.37 -8.56
C ARG A 173 25.41 10.69 -7.21
N LYS A 174 25.23 11.42 -6.11
CA LYS A 174 25.36 10.88 -4.75
C LYS A 174 24.36 9.75 -4.51
N LEU A 175 23.09 9.93 -4.87
CA LEU A 175 22.06 8.91 -4.72
C LEU A 175 22.40 7.65 -5.52
N LYS A 176 22.86 7.80 -6.77
CA LYS A 176 23.33 6.68 -7.59
C LYS A 176 24.52 5.94 -6.95
N GLY A 177 25.46 6.69 -6.36
CA GLY A 177 26.56 6.11 -5.58
C GLY A 177 26.05 5.31 -4.39
N THR A 178 25.20 5.90 -3.56
CA THR A 178 24.62 5.23 -2.39
C THR A 178 23.80 4.01 -2.77
N LEU A 179 23.03 4.05 -3.86
CA LEU A 179 22.26 2.91 -4.35
C LEU A 179 23.19 1.79 -4.85
N GLY A 180 24.30 2.16 -5.51
CA GLY A 180 25.35 1.24 -5.88
C GLY A 180 25.97 0.55 -4.68
N ASP A 181 26.24 1.29 -3.61
CA ASP A 181 26.83 0.75 -2.38
C ASP A 181 25.85 -0.13 -1.60
N VAL A 182 24.57 0.26 -1.52
CA VAL A 182 23.49 -0.57 -0.96
C VAL A 182 23.36 -1.88 -1.76
N SER A 183 23.42 -1.81 -3.09
CA SER A 183 23.35 -3.00 -3.95
C SER A 183 24.55 -3.93 -3.74
N LYS A 184 25.76 -3.37 -3.57
CA LYS A 184 26.96 -4.16 -3.21
C LYS A 184 26.82 -4.80 -1.85
N GLN A 185 26.33 -4.06 -0.85
CA GLN A 185 26.10 -4.59 0.49
C GLN A 185 25.06 -5.71 0.49
N MET A 186 23.96 -5.55 -0.25
CA MET A 186 22.95 -6.59 -0.39
C MET A 186 23.52 -7.84 -1.08
N ARG A 187 24.35 -7.69 -2.11
CA ARG A 187 25.07 -8.82 -2.72
C ARG A 187 26.03 -9.46 -1.70
N ALA A 188 26.82 -8.67 -0.97
CA ALA A 188 27.75 -9.18 0.03
C ALA A 188 27.06 -9.89 1.21
N ASN A 189 25.83 -9.49 1.57
CA ASN A 189 25.01 -10.17 2.57
C ASN A 189 24.33 -11.44 2.02
N MET A 190 24.01 -11.49 0.72
CA MET A 190 23.34 -12.64 0.09
C MET A 190 24.32 -13.71 -0.43
N ASP A 191 25.54 -13.33 -0.83
CA ASP A 191 26.62 -14.26 -1.23
C ASP A 191 26.90 -15.35 -0.18
N PRO A 192 27.04 -15.04 1.13
CA PRO A 192 27.27 -16.04 2.15
C PRO A 192 26.03 -16.91 2.46
N LEU A 193 24.83 -16.49 2.04
CA LEU A 193 23.60 -17.29 2.16
C LEU A 193 23.42 -18.27 0.99
N ASN A 194 24.06 -18.02 -0.14
CA ASN A 194 24.03 -18.87 -1.33
C ASN A 194 24.59 -20.30 -1.09
N PRO A 195 25.71 -20.53 -0.38
CA PRO A 195 26.16 -21.88 -0.08
C PRO A 195 25.22 -22.64 0.87
N MET A 196 24.54 -21.95 1.80
CA MET A 196 23.51 -22.57 2.65
C MET A 196 22.24 -22.90 1.87
N ALA A 197 21.85 -22.09 0.88
CA ALA A 197 20.74 -22.42 -0.01
C ALA A 197 21.07 -23.64 -0.90
N SER A 198 22.31 -23.72 -1.40
CA SER A 198 22.78 -24.85 -2.22
C SER A 198 22.85 -26.19 -1.48
N THR A 199 22.86 -26.22 -0.14
CA THR A 199 22.82 -27.48 0.65
C THR A 199 21.41 -27.96 0.96
N LEU A 200 20.38 -27.14 0.71
CA LEU A 200 18.98 -27.52 0.91
C LEU A 200 18.46 -28.44 -0.21
N ASP A 201 18.88 -28.22 -1.47
CA ASP A 201 18.41 -29.04 -2.59
C ASP A 201 18.78 -30.53 -2.44
N PRO A 202 20.03 -30.90 -2.06
CA PRO A 202 20.38 -32.29 -1.80
C PRO A 202 19.64 -32.88 -0.58
N ALA A 203 19.40 -32.08 0.46
CA ALA A 203 18.67 -32.51 1.65
C ALA A 203 17.20 -32.82 1.33
N ILE A 204 16.55 -31.97 0.54
CA ILE A 204 15.17 -32.16 0.06
C ILE A 204 15.10 -33.41 -0.83
N ALA A 205 16.06 -33.59 -1.75
CA ALA A 205 16.14 -34.80 -2.57
C ALA A 205 16.30 -36.06 -1.69
N GLY A 206 17.10 -36.00 -0.63
CA GLY A 206 17.27 -37.06 0.36
C GLY A 206 15.96 -37.40 1.09
N ILE A 207 15.19 -36.40 1.51
CA ILE A 207 13.88 -36.59 2.15
C ILE A 207 12.90 -37.25 1.18
N TYR A 208 12.87 -36.85 -0.09
CA TYR A 208 12.04 -37.50 -1.12
C TYR A 208 12.44 -38.96 -1.34
N ALA A 209 13.74 -39.26 -1.37
CA ALA A 209 14.24 -40.64 -1.48
C ALA A 209 13.84 -41.48 -0.26
N GLN A 210 13.95 -40.93 0.95
CA GLN A 210 13.53 -41.60 2.18
C GLN A 210 12.01 -41.81 2.22
N ALA A 211 11.22 -40.79 1.91
CA ALA A 211 9.77 -40.87 1.90
C ALA A 211 9.25 -41.88 0.86
N SER A 212 9.86 -41.92 -0.32
CA SER A 212 9.52 -42.92 -1.35
C SER A 212 9.92 -44.33 -0.94
N SER A 213 11.07 -44.52 -0.28
CA SER A 213 11.49 -45.80 0.30
C SER A 213 10.51 -46.29 1.38
N ILE A 214 10.11 -45.42 2.31
CA ILE A 214 9.12 -45.73 3.34
C ILE A 214 7.77 -46.09 2.70
N ARG A 215 7.33 -45.34 1.69
CA ARG A 215 6.10 -45.63 0.95
C ARG A 215 6.15 -46.99 0.27
N GLU A 216 7.28 -47.35 -0.34
CA GLU A 216 7.44 -48.64 -1.01
C GLU A 216 7.54 -49.80 0.00
N ALA A 217 8.21 -49.58 1.14
CA ALA A 217 8.24 -50.52 2.25
C ALA A 217 6.84 -50.75 2.84
N LEU A 218 6.06 -49.68 3.05
CA LEU A 218 4.66 -49.75 3.47
C LEU A 218 3.79 -50.45 2.42
N ARG A 219 4.01 -50.20 1.14
CA ARG A 219 3.31 -50.89 0.05
C ARG A 219 3.63 -52.38 0.01
N LYS A 220 4.84 -52.77 0.41
CA LYS A 220 5.26 -54.17 0.47
C LYS A 220 4.71 -54.90 1.71
N THR A 221 4.51 -54.19 2.83
CA THR A 221 3.94 -54.76 4.07
C THR A 221 2.42 -54.71 4.10
N VAL A 222 1.80 -53.72 3.44
CA VAL A 222 0.36 -53.65 3.24
C VAL A 222 0.01 -54.44 1.98
N ALA A 223 -0.50 -55.64 2.16
CA ALA A 223 -1.04 -56.45 1.06
C ALA A 223 -2.01 -55.61 0.20
N PRO A 224 -1.94 -55.71 -1.15
CA PRO A 224 -2.88 -55.01 -2.01
C PRO A 224 -4.29 -55.48 -1.66
N PRO A 225 -5.22 -54.59 -1.31
CA PRO A 225 -6.60 -55.01 -1.21
C PRO A 225 -7.09 -55.42 -2.59
N ALA A 226 -7.66 -56.62 -2.68
CA ALA A 226 -8.42 -57.00 -3.86
C ALA A 226 -9.52 -55.92 -4.08
N PRO A 227 -9.57 -55.27 -5.25
CA PRO A 227 -10.44 -54.11 -5.47
C PRO A 227 -11.93 -54.45 -5.29
N LYS A 228 -12.33 -55.69 -5.60
CA LYS A 228 -13.73 -56.14 -5.50
C LYS A 228 -14.20 -56.33 -4.04
N GLU A 229 -13.37 -56.90 -3.18
CA GLU A 229 -13.75 -57.19 -1.79
C GLU A 229 -13.95 -55.92 -0.96
N ARG A 230 -13.15 -54.87 -1.20
CA ARG A 230 -13.34 -53.57 -0.55
C ARG A 230 -14.57 -52.83 -1.02
N GLU A 231 -14.92 -52.93 -2.30
CA GLU A 231 -16.14 -52.32 -2.84
C GLU A 231 -17.38 -53.01 -2.26
N ASP A 232 -17.37 -54.34 -2.18
CA ASP A 232 -18.45 -55.15 -1.60
C ASP A 232 -18.58 -54.93 -0.08
N GLU A 233 -17.46 -54.86 0.65
CA GLU A 233 -17.44 -54.61 2.08
C GLU A 233 -17.83 -53.16 2.42
N ALA A 234 -17.37 -52.18 1.64
CA ALA A 234 -17.78 -50.77 1.80
C ALA A 234 -19.27 -50.57 1.47
N ALA A 235 -19.78 -51.23 0.43
CA ALA A 235 -21.20 -51.22 0.08
C ALA A 235 -22.05 -51.90 1.16
N ALA A 236 -21.60 -53.01 1.74
CA ALA A 236 -22.27 -53.68 2.85
C ALA A 236 -22.26 -52.82 4.12
N ALA A 237 -21.15 -52.16 4.43
CA ALA A 237 -21.04 -51.22 5.55
C ALA A 237 -21.93 -49.98 5.37
N MET A 238 -22.06 -49.48 4.15
CA MET A 238 -22.99 -48.38 3.84
C MET A 238 -24.44 -48.80 4.02
N ARG A 239 -24.84 -49.96 3.49
CA ARG A 239 -26.20 -50.51 3.64
C ARG A 239 -26.59 -50.72 5.11
N ARG A 240 -25.66 -51.19 5.96
CA ARG A 240 -25.90 -51.36 7.41
C ARG A 240 -26.18 -50.02 8.10
N ARG A 241 -25.41 -48.98 7.77
CA ARG A 241 -25.60 -47.61 8.31
C ARG A 241 -26.95 -47.03 7.89
N THR A 242 -27.30 -47.13 6.60
CA THR A 242 -28.59 -46.64 6.09
C THR A 242 -29.77 -47.38 6.73
N ARG A 243 -29.67 -48.70 6.92
CA ARG A 243 -30.71 -49.50 7.58
C ARG A 243 -30.86 -49.15 9.06
N GLY A 244 -29.77 -48.86 9.76
CA GLY A 244 -29.80 -48.40 11.15
C GLY A 244 -30.55 -47.06 11.27
N LEU A 245 -30.20 -46.11 10.41
CA LEU A 245 -30.86 -44.80 10.37
C LEU A 245 -32.36 -44.92 10.06
N ALA A 246 -32.75 -45.78 9.10
CA ALA A 246 -34.16 -46.02 8.79
C ALA A 246 -34.94 -46.58 9.98
N ARG A 247 -34.36 -47.52 10.74
CA ARG A 247 -35.01 -48.05 11.95
C ARG A 247 -35.18 -47.00 13.04
N GLU A 248 -34.16 -46.16 13.23
CA GLU A 248 -34.23 -45.10 14.23
C GLU A 248 -35.33 -44.08 13.90
N VAL A 249 -35.39 -43.65 12.64
CA VAL A 249 -36.39 -42.70 12.14
C VAL A 249 -37.81 -43.28 12.26
N LEU A 250 -38.04 -44.53 11.84
CA LEU A 250 -39.36 -45.19 11.96
C LEU A 250 -39.79 -45.43 13.42
N GLY A 251 -38.84 -45.50 14.37
CA GLY A 251 -39.14 -45.64 15.81
C GLY A 251 -39.41 -44.31 16.54
N THR A 252 -39.18 -43.16 15.89
CA THR A 252 -39.44 -41.85 16.49
C THR A 252 -40.91 -41.50 16.78
N PRO A 253 -41.94 -41.85 15.96
CA PRO A 253 -43.34 -41.52 16.27
C PRO A 253 -43.84 -42.14 17.58
N GLU A 254 -43.41 -43.35 17.94
CA GLU A 254 -43.73 -43.95 19.25
C GLU A 254 -43.09 -43.18 20.41
N LYS A 255 -41.86 -42.68 20.22
CA LYS A 255 -41.16 -41.84 21.19
C LYS A 255 -41.86 -40.50 21.38
N LEU A 256 -42.40 -39.91 20.30
CA LEU A 256 -43.18 -38.68 20.35
C LEU A 256 -44.49 -38.87 21.14
N ARG A 257 -45.22 -39.97 20.92
CA ARG A 257 -46.43 -40.28 21.69
C ARG A 257 -46.17 -40.40 23.18
N ARG A 258 -45.00 -40.93 23.57
CA ARG A 258 -44.59 -41.01 24.97
C ARG A 258 -44.32 -39.63 25.56
N LEU A 259 -43.54 -38.80 24.88
CA LEU A 259 -43.22 -37.44 25.32
C LEU A 259 -44.46 -36.54 25.42
N VAL A 260 -45.40 -36.71 24.50
CA VAL A 260 -46.69 -36.00 24.52
C VAL A 260 -47.56 -36.46 25.69
N ARG A 261 -47.58 -37.75 26.03
CA ARG A 261 -48.28 -38.27 27.23
C ARG A 261 -47.67 -37.73 28.53
N GLU A 262 -46.37 -37.49 28.54
CA GLU A 262 -45.65 -36.88 29.67
C GLU A 262 -45.80 -35.35 29.74
N GLY A 263 -46.56 -34.72 28.83
CA GLY A 263 -46.81 -33.28 28.78
C GLY A 263 -45.66 -32.45 28.16
N LYS A 264 -44.61 -33.10 27.65
CA LYS A 264 -43.42 -32.43 27.09
C LYS A 264 -43.55 -32.23 25.58
N VAL A 265 -44.58 -31.49 25.18
CA VAL A 265 -44.94 -31.29 23.76
C VAL A 265 -43.86 -30.53 22.99
N GLU A 266 -43.19 -29.57 23.62
CA GLU A 266 -42.11 -28.79 22.98
C GLU A 266 -40.83 -29.62 22.74
N GLU A 267 -40.49 -30.52 23.67
CA GLU A 267 -39.38 -31.47 23.46
C GLU A 267 -39.71 -32.48 22.37
N ALA A 268 -40.97 -32.93 22.30
CA ALA A 268 -41.44 -33.80 21.22
C ALA A 268 -41.32 -33.13 19.85
N LYS A 269 -41.73 -31.85 19.71
CA LYS A 269 -41.57 -31.09 18.46
C LYS A 269 -40.11 -31.04 18.01
N ARG A 270 -39.20 -30.71 18.91
CA ARG A 270 -37.75 -30.65 18.63
C ARG A 270 -37.17 -31.99 18.17
N VAL A 271 -37.59 -33.09 18.82
CA VAL A 271 -37.14 -34.43 18.45
C VAL A 271 -37.70 -34.87 17.09
N TRP A 272 -38.86 -34.37 16.68
CA TRP A 272 -39.50 -34.70 15.40
C TRP A 272 -38.97 -33.91 14.20
N GLU A 273 -38.44 -32.70 14.39
CA GLU A 273 -38.00 -31.82 13.29
C GLU A 273 -36.98 -32.49 12.35
N MET A 274 -35.96 -33.15 12.89
CA MET A 274 -34.88 -33.76 12.10
C MET A 274 -35.32 -35.07 11.39
N PRO A 275 -35.98 -36.04 12.07
CA PRO A 275 -36.57 -37.22 11.42
C PRO A 275 -37.60 -36.86 10.36
N ARG A 276 -38.44 -35.84 10.60
CA ARG A 276 -39.45 -35.37 9.65
C ARG A 276 -38.82 -34.86 8.36
N ARG A 277 -37.82 -33.98 8.44
CA ARG A 277 -37.10 -33.48 7.25
C ARG A 277 -36.46 -34.60 6.45
N LEU A 278 -35.90 -35.60 7.15
CA LEU A 278 -35.29 -36.75 6.51
C LEU A 278 -36.33 -37.61 5.76
N LEU A 279 -37.51 -37.83 6.37
CA LEU A 279 -38.62 -38.55 5.74
C LEU A 279 -39.23 -37.78 4.55
N GLU A 280 -39.30 -36.45 4.61
CA GLU A 280 -39.73 -35.60 3.48
C GLU A 280 -38.77 -35.75 2.29
N VAL A 281 -37.45 -35.71 2.54
CA VAL A 281 -36.44 -35.95 1.50
C VAL A 281 -36.50 -37.39 0.96
N TRP A 282 -36.84 -38.38 1.79
CA TRP A 282 -37.01 -39.77 1.34
C TRP A 282 -38.26 -39.92 0.46
N LYS A 283 -39.36 -39.25 0.83
CA LYS A 283 -40.59 -39.19 0.03
C LYS A 283 -40.36 -38.54 -1.33
N GLU A 284 -39.65 -37.41 -1.39
CA GLU A 284 -39.29 -36.73 -2.65
C GLU A 284 -38.41 -37.59 -3.56
N LYS A 285 -37.49 -38.36 -2.97
CA LYS A 285 -36.61 -39.28 -3.71
C LYS A 285 -37.28 -40.62 -4.03
N GLY A 286 -38.56 -40.81 -3.67
CA GLY A 286 -39.30 -42.05 -3.92
C GLY A 286 -38.80 -43.25 -3.10
N VAL A 287 -38.08 -43.02 -2.00
CA VAL A 287 -37.51 -44.05 -1.14
C VAL A 287 -38.51 -44.41 -0.03
N GLY A 288 -38.94 -45.67 0.03
CA GLY A 288 -39.76 -46.19 1.15
C GLY A 288 -41.28 -46.10 1.01
N GLY A 289 -41.80 -45.60 -0.13
CA GLY A 289 -43.21 -45.78 -0.52
C GLY A 289 -44.24 -45.34 0.53
N LYS A 290 -45.15 -46.25 0.90
CA LYS A 290 -46.28 -46.00 1.81
C LYS A 290 -45.84 -45.84 3.27
N ASP A 291 -44.87 -46.64 3.71
CA ASP A 291 -44.39 -46.68 5.10
C ASP A 291 -43.82 -45.32 5.54
N VAL A 292 -43.13 -44.60 4.64
CA VAL A 292 -42.60 -43.25 4.91
C VAL A 292 -43.72 -42.22 5.04
N ALA A 293 -44.79 -42.34 4.26
CA ALA A 293 -45.95 -41.46 4.35
C ALA A 293 -46.75 -41.71 5.64
N GLU A 294 -46.95 -42.98 6.00
CA GLU A 294 -47.62 -43.37 7.23
C GLU A 294 -46.86 -42.86 8.47
N CYS A 295 -45.53 -42.99 8.51
CA CYS A 295 -44.75 -42.47 9.63
C CYS A 295 -44.76 -40.93 9.72
N LEU A 296 -44.81 -40.23 8.59
CA LEU A 296 -44.98 -38.76 8.57
C LEU A 296 -46.33 -38.35 9.17
N GLU A 297 -47.41 -39.00 8.73
CA GLU A 297 -48.76 -38.75 9.23
C GLU A 297 -48.87 -39.10 10.72
N GLU A 298 -48.27 -40.20 11.14
CA GLU A 298 -48.31 -40.69 12.52
C GLU A 298 -47.56 -39.76 13.49
N GLY A 299 -46.38 -39.27 13.11
CA GLY A 299 -45.62 -38.33 13.93
C GLY A 299 -46.28 -36.96 14.01
N ASP A 300 -46.90 -36.50 12.92
CA ASP A 300 -47.67 -35.25 12.90
C ASP A 300 -48.97 -35.33 13.69
N ALA A 301 -49.63 -36.50 13.69
CA ALA A 301 -50.79 -36.76 14.52
C ALA A 301 -50.41 -36.81 16.01
N ALA A 302 -49.27 -37.41 16.36
CA ALA A 302 -48.78 -37.47 17.74
C ALA A 302 -48.58 -36.06 18.35
N LEU A 303 -48.07 -35.11 17.58
CA LEU A 303 -47.90 -33.72 18.03
C LEU A 303 -49.21 -32.92 18.08
N ARG A 304 -50.19 -33.24 17.22
CA ARG A 304 -51.52 -32.59 17.24
C ARG A 304 -52.35 -32.97 18.46
N VAL A 305 -52.30 -34.23 18.89
CA VAL A 305 -53.04 -34.73 20.07
C VAL A 305 -52.54 -34.08 21.37
N GLY A 306 -51.26 -33.69 21.45
CA GLY A 306 -50.72 -32.94 22.58
C GLY A 306 -51.16 -31.48 22.65
N GLY A 307 -51.40 -30.85 21.48
CA GLY A 307 -51.82 -29.45 21.40
C GLY A 307 -53.31 -29.21 21.64
N SER A 308 -54.17 -30.23 21.50
CA SER A 308 -55.61 -30.12 21.74
C SER A 308 -56.01 -30.27 23.22
N GLY A 309 -55.10 -30.68 24.10
CA GLY A 309 -55.37 -30.82 25.54
C GLY A 309 -55.31 -29.52 26.33
N GLU A 310 -54.67 -28.46 25.83
CA GLU A 310 -54.46 -27.19 26.55
C GLU A 310 -55.54 -26.13 26.30
N SER A 311 -56.45 -26.31 25.33
CA SER A 311 -57.47 -25.29 25.02
C SER A 311 -58.76 -25.38 25.83
N SER A 312 -58.95 -26.42 26.67
CA SER A 312 -60.23 -26.67 27.36
C SER A 312 -60.29 -26.29 28.85
N VAL A 313 -59.27 -25.64 29.43
CA VAL A 313 -59.26 -25.28 30.87
C VAL A 313 -58.99 -23.78 31.09
N ARG A 314 -59.76 -22.88 30.46
CA ARG A 314 -59.77 -21.45 30.81
C ARG A 314 -61.13 -20.77 30.60
N THR A 315 -62.22 -21.33 31.14
CA THR A 315 -63.49 -20.59 31.30
C THR A 315 -64.22 -21.01 32.56
N SER A 316 -63.79 -20.51 33.72
CA SER A 316 -64.67 -20.18 34.86
C SER A 316 -63.80 -19.80 36.05
N LYS A 317 -63.87 -18.53 36.43
CA LYS A 317 -63.97 -18.03 37.82
C LYS A 317 -63.33 -16.65 37.91
N ASP A 318 -64.07 -15.64 37.45
CA ASP A 318 -63.91 -14.29 37.98
C ASP A 318 -65.26 -13.58 37.94
N SER A 319 -65.97 -13.64 39.07
CA SER A 319 -67.02 -12.72 39.48
C SER A 319 -67.52 -13.18 40.84
N VAL A 320 -66.93 -12.66 41.92
CA VAL A 320 -67.58 -12.27 43.19
C VAL A 320 -66.50 -11.70 44.12
N ARG A 321 -66.78 -10.48 44.64
CA ARG A 321 -66.12 -9.72 45.74
C ARG A 321 -64.86 -8.93 45.32
N SER A 322 -64.76 -7.62 45.51
CA SER A 322 -65.45 -6.66 46.40
C SER A 322 -65.76 -5.35 45.70
#